data_AF-A0A7J9GNZ7-F1
#
_entry.id   AF-A0A7J9GNZ7-F1
#
_cell.length_a   1.000
_cell.length_b   1.000
_cell.length_c   1.000
_cell.angle_alpha   90.00
_cell.angle_beta   90.00
_cell.angle_gamma   90.00
#
_symmetry.space_group_name_H-M   'P 1'
#
loop_
_entity.id
_entity.type
_entity.pdbx_description
1 polymer ?
#
loop_
_entity_poly.entity_id
_entity_poly.type
_entity_poly.pdbx_seq_one_letter_code
_entity_poly.pdbx_strand_id
1 'polypeptide(L)'
;GCYGPGVNLDKLKDFHRRRLQVIVEAGPDLLAFETIPNKLEAQACVELLEEENIQIPSWICFSSVDGENAPSGESFKECFEILNKSKKVNAVGINCASPHFIESLVCKFKELTTKAIVVYPNSGAIWDGRAKKWLPSMCFGDEEFELCAPRWRNQGAKVIGGCCRTTPSTIRAISKALKETS
;
A
#
# COMPACT_ATOMS: atom_id res chain seq x y z
N GLY A 1 9.97 -5.91 -8.32
CA GLY A 1 10.65 -5.91 -7.00
C GLY A 1 11.74 -6.96 -6.90
N CYS A 2 12.58 -7.16 -7.92
CA CYS A 2 13.72 -8.07 -7.83
C CYS A 2 14.98 -7.25 -7.55
N TYR A 3 15.55 -7.42 -6.35
CA TYR A 3 16.72 -6.65 -5.89
C TYR A 3 18.07 -7.27 -6.30
N GLY A 4 18.03 -8.40 -7.02
CA GLY A 4 19.21 -9.17 -7.39
C GLY A 4 19.64 -10.16 -6.30
N PRO A 5 20.52 -11.12 -6.64
CA PRO A 5 20.83 -12.27 -5.79
C PRO A 5 21.59 -11.93 -4.50
N GLY A 6 22.19 -10.75 -4.42
CA GLY A 6 22.99 -10.31 -3.27
C GLY A 6 22.20 -9.59 -2.19
N VAL A 7 20.89 -9.38 -2.36
CA VAL A 7 20.03 -8.68 -1.40
C VAL A 7 19.22 -9.71 -0.61
N ASN A 8 19.53 -9.82 0.68
CA ASN A 8 18.89 -10.72 1.62
C ASN A 8 18.14 -9.92 2.70
N LEU A 9 17.52 -10.64 3.63
CA LEU A 9 16.74 -10.07 4.72
C LEU A 9 17.53 -9.05 5.55
N ASP A 10 18.73 -9.41 6.01
CA ASP A 10 19.56 -8.54 6.85
C ASP A 10 19.94 -7.23 6.15
N LYS A 11 20.30 -7.29 4.86
CA LYS A 11 20.58 -6.08 4.08
C LYS A 11 19.36 -5.16 3.95
N LEU A 12 18.17 -5.72 3.80
CA LEU A 12 16.94 -4.93 3.77
C LEU A 12 16.64 -4.32 5.14
N LYS A 13 16.87 -5.05 6.22
CA LYS A 13 16.77 -4.50 7.58
C LYS A 13 17.76 -3.35 7.78
N ASP A 14 19.03 -3.54 7.43
CA ASP A 14 20.06 -2.50 7.53
C ASP A 14 19.72 -1.26 6.71
N PHE A 15 19.17 -1.44 5.50
CA PHE A 15 18.73 -0.36 4.64
C PHE A 15 17.61 0.48 5.27
N HIS A 16 16.62 -0.16 5.91
CA HIS A 16 15.47 0.53 6.50
C HIS A 16 15.73 1.07 7.91
N ARG A 17 16.58 0.41 8.71
CA ARG A 17 16.72 0.65 10.15
C ARG A 17 16.99 2.10 10.50
N ARG A 18 17.99 2.73 9.86
CA ARG A 18 18.34 4.12 10.18
C ARG A 18 17.18 5.08 9.90
N ARG A 19 16.48 4.89 8.77
CA ARG A 19 15.33 5.72 8.41
C ARG A 19 14.17 5.52 9.39
N LEU A 20 13.90 4.28 9.78
CA LEU A 20 12.87 3.97 10.77
C LEU A 20 13.17 4.67 12.10
N GLN A 21 14.39 4.56 12.62
CA GLN A 21 14.80 5.20 13.89
C GLN A 21 14.62 6.73 13.85
N VAL A 22 15.06 7.39 12.77
CA VAL A 22 14.92 8.84 12.61
C VAL A 22 13.45 9.27 12.57
N ILE A 23 12.61 8.53 11.83
CA ILE A 23 11.19 8.84 11.74
C ILE A 23 10.50 8.61 13.09
N VAL A 24 10.82 7.52 13.79
CA VAL A 24 10.23 7.20 15.11
C VAL A 24 10.62 8.26 16.15
N GLU A 25 11.87 8.74 16.14
CA GLU A 25 12.34 9.80 17.04
C GLU A 25 11.55 11.11 16.85
N ALA A 26 11.07 11.39 15.64
CA ALA A 26 10.21 12.54 15.37
C ALA A 26 8.78 12.39 15.93
N GLY A 27 8.41 11.22 16.46
CA GLY A 27 7.14 10.96 17.14
C GLY A 27 5.89 11.08 16.26
N PRO A 28 5.82 10.46 15.07
CA PRO A 28 4.62 10.50 14.23
C PRO A 28 3.47 9.71 14.85
N ASP A 29 2.24 10.06 14.46
CA ASP A 29 1.04 9.32 14.87
C ASP A 29 0.96 7.91 14.26
N LEU A 30 1.57 7.72 13.08
CA LEU A 30 1.53 6.46 12.33
C LEU A 30 2.74 6.33 11.38
N LEU A 31 3.19 5.10 11.18
CA LEU A 31 4.21 4.74 10.18
C LEU A 31 3.57 4.11 8.94
N ALA A 32 3.86 4.70 7.78
CA ALA A 32 3.37 4.23 6.48
C ALA A 32 4.51 3.58 5.68
N PHE A 33 4.54 2.25 5.60
CA PHE A 33 5.39 1.54 4.64
C PHE A 33 4.60 1.39 3.35
N GLU A 34 4.98 2.17 2.33
CA GLU A 34 4.27 2.23 1.06
C GLU A 34 5.05 1.59 -0.09
N THR A 35 4.33 1.08 -1.08
CA THR A 35 4.89 0.56 -2.34
C THR A 35 5.91 -0.55 -2.13
N ILE A 36 5.74 -1.38 -1.09
CA ILE A 36 6.60 -2.54 -0.86
C ILE A 36 6.40 -3.52 -2.03
N PRO A 37 7.45 -3.92 -2.76
CA PRO A 37 7.29 -4.62 -4.02
C PRO A 37 7.45 -6.14 -3.91
N ASN A 38 7.81 -6.68 -2.74
CA ASN A 38 8.04 -8.11 -2.54
C ASN A 38 7.84 -8.55 -1.09
N LYS A 39 7.75 -9.87 -0.90
CA LYS A 39 7.52 -10.49 0.39
C LYS A 39 8.70 -10.33 1.36
N LEU A 40 9.93 -10.40 0.83
CA LEU A 40 11.16 -10.36 1.63
C LEU A 40 11.35 -9.01 2.34
N GLU A 41 11.05 -7.90 1.67
CA GLU A 41 11.12 -6.57 2.26
C GLU A 41 9.98 -6.31 3.24
N ALA A 42 8.77 -6.81 2.96
CA ALA A 42 7.68 -6.77 3.92
C ALA A 42 8.06 -7.51 5.22
N GLN A 43 8.74 -8.65 5.12
CA GLN A 43 9.29 -9.37 6.26
C GLN A 43 10.35 -8.55 7.00
N ALA A 44 11.29 -7.92 6.28
CA ALA A 44 12.31 -7.06 6.87
C ALA A 44 11.68 -5.91 7.68
N CYS A 45 10.67 -5.24 7.14
CA CYS A 45 9.94 -4.17 7.82
C CYS A 45 9.24 -4.69 9.09
N VAL A 46 8.57 -5.84 9.02
CA VAL A 46 7.92 -6.47 10.18
C VAL A 46 8.93 -6.80 11.27
N GLU A 47 10.03 -7.47 10.93
CA GLU A 47 11.06 -7.84 11.90
C GLU A 47 11.70 -6.62 12.54
N LEU A 48 11.97 -5.56 11.77
CA LEU A 48 12.49 -4.30 12.32
C LEU A 48 11.54 -3.64 13.32
N LEU A 49 10.23 -3.66 13.06
CA LEU A 49 9.25 -3.10 13.99
C LEU A 49 9.28 -3.83 15.35
N GLU A 50 9.55 -5.14 15.34
CA GLU A 50 9.69 -5.94 16.56
C GLU A 50 11.08 -5.75 17.21
N GLU A 51 12.17 -5.81 16.44
CA GLU A 51 13.55 -5.64 16.90
C GLU A 51 13.78 -4.29 17.58
N GLU A 52 13.26 -3.21 16.99
CA GLU A 52 13.37 -1.85 17.51
C GLU A 52 12.26 -1.52 18.53
N ASN A 53 11.39 -2.49 18.84
CA ASN A 53 10.26 -2.38 19.78
C ASN A 53 9.37 -1.14 19.53
N ILE A 54 9.04 -0.89 18.26
CA ILE A 54 8.24 0.28 17.86
C ILE A 54 6.83 0.18 18.42
N GLN A 55 6.32 1.24 19.06
CA GLN A 55 4.93 1.28 19.58
C GLN A 55 3.98 2.08 18.70
N ILE A 56 4.51 2.83 17.74
CA ILE A 56 3.74 3.66 16.82
C ILE A 56 2.95 2.71 15.87
N PRO A 57 1.63 2.89 15.72
CA PRO A 57 0.84 2.10 14.78
C PRO A 57 1.40 2.18 13.37
N SER A 58 1.27 1.10 12.60
CA SER A 58 1.81 1.07 11.23
C SER A 58 0.89 0.40 10.24
N TRP A 59 1.07 0.74 8.96
CA TRP A 59 0.59 -0.06 7.85
C TRP A 59 1.69 -0.48 6.90
N ILE A 60 1.48 -1.60 6.22
CA ILE A 60 2.30 -2.04 5.10
C ILE A 60 1.42 -2.19 3.86
N CYS A 61 1.70 -1.40 2.84
CA CYS A 61 1.02 -1.44 1.56
C CYS A 61 1.95 -1.97 0.46
N PHE A 62 1.46 -2.93 -0.31
CA PHE A 62 2.10 -3.36 -1.54
C PHE A 62 1.66 -2.48 -2.72
N SER A 63 2.34 -2.60 -3.85
CA SER A 63 1.80 -2.17 -5.15
C SER A 63 1.41 -3.38 -6.00
N SER A 64 0.77 -3.16 -7.15
CA SER A 64 0.47 -4.22 -8.10
C SER A 64 0.37 -3.65 -9.51
N VAL A 65 0.85 -4.44 -10.48
CA VAL A 65 0.77 -4.11 -11.91
C VAL A 65 -0.23 -4.98 -12.65
N ASP A 66 -0.56 -6.16 -12.10
CA ASP A 66 -1.49 -7.13 -12.68
C ASP A 66 -2.82 -7.23 -11.91
N GLY A 67 -2.91 -6.60 -10.73
CA GLY A 67 -4.08 -6.67 -9.86
C GLY A 67 -4.18 -7.97 -9.06
N GLU A 68 -3.17 -8.83 -9.09
CA GLU A 68 -3.23 -10.17 -8.50
C GLU A 68 -2.06 -10.49 -7.57
N ASN A 69 -0.86 -10.00 -7.93
CA ASN A 69 0.39 -10.32 -7.26
C ASN A 69 1.17 -9.05 -6.87
N ALA A 70 2.15 -9.25 -5.98
CA ALA A 70 3.18 -8.25 -5.72
C ALA A 70 4.09 -8.09 -6.97
N PRO A 71 4.78 -6.95 -7.14
CA PRO A 71 5.63 -6.68 -8.31
C PRO A 71 6.81 -7.64 -8.53
N SER A 72 7.11 -8.53 -7.59
CA SER A 72 8.10 -9.61 -7.72
C SER A 72 7.50 -10.97 -8.06
N GLY A 73 6.16 -11.10 -8.08
CA GLY A 73 5.43 -12.29 -8.50
C GLY A 73 4.80 -13.09 -7.35
N GLU A 74 5.17 -12.84 -6.09
CA GLU A 74 4.54 -13.50 -4.94
C GLU A 74 3.06 -13.13 -4.85
N SER A 75 2.27 -14.13 -4.46
CA SER A 75 0.84 -13.92 -4.23
C SER A 75 0.61 -13.05 -2.99
N PHE A 76 -0.48 -12.27 -2.97
CA PHE A 76 -0.84 -11.51 -1.77
C PHE A 76 -1.14 -12.40 -0.56
N LYS A 77 -1.55 -13.65 -0.77
CA LYS A 77 -1.72 -14.64 0.30
C LYS A 77 -0.40 -14.86 1.05
N GLU A 78 0.67 -15.19 0.33
CA GLU A 78 2.00 -15.40 0.93
C GLU A 78 2.54 -14.13 1.60
N CYS A 79 2.27 -12.97 0.99
CA CYS A 79 2.65 -11.69 1.57
C CYS A 79 1.93 -11.44 2.91
N PHE A 80 0.62 -11.68 2.96
CA PHE A 80 -0.21 -11.42 4.13
C PHE A 80 0.04 -12.41 5.26
N GLU A 81 0.47 -13.63 4.99
CA GLU A 81 0.89 -14.60 6.01
C GLU A 81 1.96 -14.05 6.95
N ILE A 82 2.88 -13.22 6.45
CA ILE A 82 3.92 -12.57 7.26
C ILE A 82 3.33 -11.38 8.02
N LEU A 83 2.57 -10.52 7.33
CA LEU A 83 1.98 -9.33 7.95
C LEU A 83 1.01 -9.70 9.08
N ASN A 84 0.23 -10.76 8.90
CA ASN A 84 -0.75 -11.23 9.87
C ASN A 84 -0.16 -11.73 11.18
N LYS A 85 1.11 -12.17 11.18
CA LYS A 85 1.81 -12.63 12.39
C LYS A 85 2.24 -11.48 13.30
N SER A 86 2.41 -10.26 12.75
CA SER A 86 2.84 -9.11 13.55
C SER A 86 1.66 -8.42 14.23
N LYS A 87 1.87 -8.04 15.48
CA LYS A 87 0.93 -7.17 16.22
C LYS A 87 1.24 -5.68 16.03
N LYS A 88 2.43 -5.35 15.51
CA LYS A 88 2.90 -3.98 15.25
C LYS A 88 2.40 -3.42 13.91
N VAL A 89 1.93 -4.29 13.01
CA VAL A 89 1.24 -3.91 11.77
C VAL A 89 -0.27 -3.92 12.03
N ASN A 90 -0.88 -2.74 12.06
CA ASN A 90 -2.30 -2.56 12.39
C ASN A 90 -3.19 -2.59 11.15
N ALA A 91 -2.64 -2.18 10.02
CA ALA A 91 -3.35 -2.16 8.74
C ALA A 91 -2.46 -2.66 7.61
N VAL A 92 -3.08 -3.18 6.56
CA VAL A 92 -2.38 -3.67 5.36
C VAL A 92 -3.14 -3.18 4.14
N GLY A 93 -2.49 -3.16 2.99
CA GLY A 93 -3.15 -2.53 1.86
C GLY A 93 -2.45 -2.60 0.54
N ILE A 94 -3.01 -1.83 -0.38
CA ILE A 94 -2.45 -1.60 -1.71
C ILE A 94 -2.37 -0.10 -1.97
N ASN A 95 -1.26 0.32 -2.55
CA ASN A 95 -1.13 1.67 -3.08
C ASN A 95 -0.41 1.67 -4.43
N CYS A 96 -0.56 2.76 -5.16
CA CYS A 96 0.06 2.94 -6.48
C CYS A 96 -0.26 1.84 -7.51
N ALA A 97 -1.34 1.09 -7.29
CA ALA A 97 -1.97 0.23 -8.29
C ALA A 97 -3.06 1.00 -9.06
N SER A 98 -3.44 0.50 -10.23
CA SER A 98 -4.56 1.07 -11.00
C SER A 98 -5.87 1.01 -10.21
N PRO A 99 -6.72 2.07 -10.23
CA PRO A 99 -8.03 2.07 -9.58
C PRO A 99 -8.92 0.89 -9.97
N HIS A 100 -8.76 0.37 -11.20
CA HIS A 100 -9.50 -0.78 -11.73
C HIS A 100 -9.31 -2.06 -10.90
N PHE A 101 -8.16 -2.21 -10.24
CA PHE A 101 -7.86 -3.41 -9.45
C PHE A 101 -8.31 -3.30 -7.99
N ILE A 102 -8.64 -2.10 -7.52
CA ILE A 102 -8.79 -1.85 -6.08
C ILE A 102 -10.00 -2.59 -5.52
N GLU A 103 -11.12 -2.64 -6.25
CA GLU A 103 -12.31 -3.32 -5.75
C GLU A 103 -12.10 -4.82 -5.57
N SER A 104 -11.52 -5.50 -6.58
CA SER A 104 -11.21 -6.94 -6.49
C SER A 104 -10.15 -7.24 -5.43
N LEU A 105 -9.13 -6.39 -5.33
CA LEU A 105 -8.08 -6.52 -4.31
C LEU A 105 -8.63 -6.37 -2.90
N VAL A 106 -9.53 -5.42 -2.64
CA VAL A 106 -10.15 -5.25 -1.32
C VAL A 106 -10.95 -6.50 -0.93
N CYS A 107 -11.74 -7.05 -1.85
CA CYS A 107 -12.48 -8.29 -1.62
C CYS A 107 -11.52 -9.44 -1.27
N LYS A 108 -10.47 -9.64 -2.08
CA LYS A 108 -9.42 -10.65 -1.84
C LYS A 108 -8.73 -10.44 -0.49
N PHE A 109 -8.39 -9.21 -0.14
CA PHE A 109 -7.66 -8.90 1.11
C PHE A 109 -8.52 -9.15 2.34
N LYS A 110 -9.82 -8.89 2.27
CA LYS A 110 -10.76 -9.17 3.36
C LYS A 110 -10.87 -10.65 3.71
N GLU A 111 -10.63 -11.54 2.75
CA GLU A 111 -10.55 -12.99 2.99
C GLU A 111 -9.21 -13.41 3.61
N LEU A 112 -8.16 -12.60 3.41
CA LEU A 112 -6.79 -12.91 3.83
C LEU A 112 -6.39 -12.31 5.18
N THR A 113 -7.09 -11.30 5.69
CA THR A 113 -6.75 -10.63 6.95
C THR A 113 -7.95 -10.06 7.69
N THR A 114 -7.81 -9.96 9.02
CA THR A 114 -8.71 -9.21 9.90
C THR A 114 -8.22 -7.80 10.20
N LYS A 115 -7.03 -7.42 9.72
CA LYS A 115 -6.45 -6.08 9.88
C LYS A 115 -7.23 -5.06 9.03
N ALA A 116 -7.13 -3.78 9.39
CA ALA A 116 -7.74 -2.73 8.60
C ALA A 116 -7.13 -2.71 7.18
N ILE A 117 -7.97 -2.51 6.16
CA ILE A 117 -7.54 -2.44 4.77
C ILE A 117 -7.38 -0.97 4.35
N VAL A 118 -6.19 -0.64 3.84
CA VAL A 118 -5.84 0.71 3.36
C VAL A 118 -5.70 0.66 1.84
N VAL A 119 -6.31 1.60 1.13
CA VAL A 119 -6.20 1.71 -0.34
C VAL A 119 -5.95 3.13 -0.78
N TYR A 120 -4.93 3.36 -1.60
CA TYR A 120 -4.68 4.65 -2.23
C TYR A 120 -4.07 4.43 -3.62
N PRO A 121 -4.91 4.16 -4.64
CA PRO A 121 -4.43 3.89 -5.99
C PRO A 121 -3.76 5.10 -6.64
N ASN A 122 -3.02 4.86 -7.72
CA ASN A 122 -2.63 5.93 -8.63
C ASN A 122 -3.84 6.40 -9.47
N SER A 123 -3.66 7.37 -10.36
CA SER A 123 -4.75 7.83 -11.25
C SER A 123 -5.07 6.85 -12.39
N GLY A 124 -4.51 5.64 -12.45
CA GLY A 124 -4.50 4.78 -13.65
C GLY A 124 -3.39 5.13 -14.66
N ALA A 125 -2.54 6.12 -14.33
CA ALA A 125 -1.36 6.46 -15.13
C ALA A 125 -0.35 5.31 -15.12
N ILE A 126 0.21 4.98 -16.29
CA ILE A 126 1.24 3.93 -16.41
C ILE A 126 2.62 4.58 -16.42
N TRP A 127 3.51 4.12 -15.54
CA TRP A 127 4.91 4.55 -15.48
C TRP A 127 5.81 3.58 -16.23
N ASP A 128 6.60 4.08 -17.18
CA ASP A 128 7.70 3.33 -17.77
C ASP A 128 8.99 3.57 -16.97
N GLY A 129 9.39 2.56 -16.19
CA GLY A 129 10.60 2.62 -15.37
C GLY A 129 11.90 2.66 -16.15
N ARG A 130 11.94 2.19 -17.42
CA ARG A 130 13.15 2.22 -18.25
C ARG A 130 13.30 3.59 -18.91
N ALA A 131 12.24 4.08 -19.53
CA ALA A 131 12.23 5.39 -20.17
C ALA A 131 12.07 6.55 -19.18
N LYS A 132 11.81 6.26 -17.89
CA LYS A 132 11.57 7.22 -16.82
C LYS A 132 10.53 8.27 -17.19
N LYS A 133 9.42 7.82 -17.78
CA LYS A 133 8.33 8.70 -18.23
C LYS A 133 6.96 8.08 -17.99
N TRP A 134 5.97 8.95 -17.84
CA TRP A 134 4.57 8.55 -17.87
C TRP A 134 4.15 8.24 -19.31
N LEU A 135 3.49 7.11 -19.49
CA LEU A 135 2.88 6.75 -20.76
C LEU A 135 1.49 7.40 -20.87
N PRO A 136 1.04 7.74 -22.09
CA PRO A 136 -0.36 8.08 -22.31
C PRO A 136 -1.24 6.89 -21.90
N SER A 137 -2.12 7.08 -20.93
CA SER A 137 -3.12 6.09 -20.53
C SER A 137 -4.42 6.79 -20.12
N MET A 138 -5.54 6.06 -20.21
CA MET A 138 -6.81 6.54 -19.65
C MET A 138 -6.67 6.61 -18.14
N CYS A 139 -6.66 7.83 -17.61
CA CYS A 139 -6.58 8.10 -16.19
C CYS A 139 -7.99 8.30 -15.63
N PHE A 140 -8.20 7.83 -14.40
CA PHE A 140 -9.35 8.17 -13.58
C PHE A 140 -9.19 9.61 -13.12
N GLY A 141 -10.19 10.43 -13.42
CA GLY A 141 -10.34 11.77 -12.90
C GLY A 141 -11.09 11.78 -11.57
N ASP A 142 -11.44 12.98 -11.12
CA ASP A 142 -12.07 13.16 -9.82
C ASP A 142 -13.46 12.52 -9.75
N GLU A 143 -14.23 12.53 -10.85
CA GLU A 143 -15.56 11.92 -10.94
C GLU A 143 -15.50 10.39 -10.77
N GLU A 144 -14.53 9.72 -11.40
CA GLU A 144 -14.36 8.27 -11.24
C GLU A 144 -13.96 7.92 -9.81
N PHE A 145 -13.07 8.71 -9.17
CA PHE A 145 -12.73 8.52 -7.76
C PHE A 145 -13.93 8.77 -6.82
N GLU A 146 -14.76 9.77 -7.10
CA GLU A 146 -16.00 10.06 -6.37
C GLU A 146 -16.94 8.84 -6.41
N LEU A 147 -17.07 8.19 -7.56
CA LEU A 147 -17.89 6.99 -7.74
C LEU A 147 -17.28 5.73 -7.11
N CYS A 148 -15.95 5.56 -7.19
CA CYS A 148 -15.27 4.35 -6.73
C CYS A 148 -15.09 4.28 -5.21
N ALA A 149 -14.83 5.41 -4.56
CA ALA A 149 -14.50 5.43 -3.13
C ALA A 149 -15.59 4.79 -2.23
N PRO A 150 -16.90 5.08 -2.41
CA PRO A 150 -17.95 4.40 -1.65
C PRO A 150 -17.96 2.89 -1.87
N ARG A 151 -17.69 2.42 -3.10
CA ARG A 151 -17.62 0.97 -3.40
C ARG A 151 -16.47 0.32 -2.64
N TRP A 152 -15.27 0.89 -2.69
CA TRP A 152 -14.12 0.37 -1.94
C TRP A 152 -14.39 0.31 -0.43
N ARG A 153 -15.02 1.35 0.13
CA ARG A 153 -15.44 1.37 1.54
C ARG A 153 -16.42 0.23 1.85
N ASN A 154 -17.46 0.08 1.02
CA ASN A 154 -18.49 -0.94 1.21
C ASN A 154 -17.92 -2.37 1.14
N GLN A 155 -16.90 -2.59 0.30
CA GLN A 155 -16.22 -3.89 0.25
C GLN A 155 -15.35 -4.16 1.48
N GLY A 156 -14.80 -3.13 2.12
CA GLY A 156 -14.12 -3.27 3.41
C GLY A 156 -12.93 -2.34 3.63
N ALA A 157 -12.57 -1.49 2.66
CA ALA A 157 -11.51 -0.50 2.85
C ALA A 157 -11.88 0.47 3.98
N LYS A 158 -10.93 0.74 4.87
CA LYS A 158 -11.08 1.61 6.04
C LYS A 158 -10.39 2.95 5.87
N VAL A 159 -9.31 3.00 5.10
CA VAL A 159 -8.60 4.22 4.76
C VAL A 159 -8.49 4.28 3.25
N ILE A 160 -8.96 5.37 2.66
CA ILE A 160 -9.04 5.57 1.21
C ILE A 160 -8.33 6.88 0.87
N GLY A 161 -7.42 6.86 -0.10
CA GLY A 161 -6.69 8.04 -0.56
C GLY A 161 -6.28 7.97 -2.02
N GLY A 162 -5.24 8.70 -2.37
CA GLY A 162 -4.65 8.73 -3.72
C GLY A 162 -3.13 8.72 -3.68
N CYS A 163 -2.52 8.16 -4.73
CA CYS A 163 -1.08 8.05 -4.88
C CYS A 163 -0.63 8.83 -6.14
N CYS A 164 0.22 8.23 -6.98
CA CYS A 164 0.78 8.89 -8.16
C CYS A 164 -0.31 9.49 -9.04
N ARG A 165 -0.09 10.75 -9.44
CA ARG A 165 -0.95 11.51 -10.37
C ARG A 165 -2.37 11.78 -9.89
N THR A 166 -2.69 11.50 -8.63
CA THR A 166 -3.84 12.09 -7.96
C THR A 166 -3.50 13.50 -7.48
N THR A 167 -4.52 14.31 -7.16
CA THR A 167 -4.30 15.68 -6.69
C THR A 167 -5.18 16.00 -5.48
N PRO A 168 -5.01 17.17 -4.84
CA PRO A 168 -5.93 17.62 -3.80
C PRO A 168 -7.40 17.69 -4.24
N SER A 169 -7.71 17.88 -5.53
CA SER A 169 -9.10 17.84 -6.02
C SER A 169 -9.67 16.42 -5.94
N THR A 170 -8.87 15.42 -6.28
CA THR A 170 -9.21 14.00 -6.15
C THR A 170 -9.52 13.65 -4.68
N ILE A 171 -8.70 14.12 -3.74
CA ILE A 171 -8.95 13.89 -2.30
C ILE A 171 -10.24 14.57 -1.83
N ARG A 172 -10.57 15.77 -2.35
CA ARG A 172 -11.85 16.42 -2.05
C ARG A 172 -13.04 15.63 -2.57
N ALA A 173 -12.96 15.10 -3.80
CA ALA A 173 -13.99 14.25 -4.39
C ALA A 173 -14.22 12.98 -3.55
N ILE A 174 -13.14 12.26 -3.20
CA ILE A 174 -13.20 11.10 -2.28
C ILE A 174 -13.86 11.50 -0.95
N SER A 175 -13.39 12.59 -0.33
CA SER A 175 -13.93 13.01 0.97
C SER A 175 -15.40 13.38 0.91
N LYS A 176 -15.86 14.01 -0.19
CA LYS A 176 -17.26 14.36 -0.39
C LYS A 176 -18.11 13.10 -0.49
N ALA A 177 -17.76 12.17 -1.39
CA ALA A 177 -18.49 10.92 -1.60
C ALA A 177 -18.62 10.08 -0.33
N LEU A 178 -17.55 9.99 0.47
CA LEU A 178 -17.55 9.20 1.70
C LEU A 178 -18.36 9.85 2.83
N LYS A 179 -18.50 11.18 2.85
CA LYS A 179 -19.34 11.89 3.84
C LYS A 179 -20.83 11.78 3.53
N GLU A 180 -21.21 11.88 2.26
CA GLU A 180 -22.62 11.80 1.82
C GLU A 180 -23.24 10.41 2.02
N THR A 181 -22.39 9.38 2.11
CA THR A 181 -22.80 7.98 2.24
C THR A 181 -22.57 7.43 3.65
N SER A 182 -22.28 8.27 4.64
CA SER A 182 -22.08 7.89 6.05
C SER A 182 -23.33 8.12 6.91
#